data_AF-A0A947UE23-F1
#
_entry.id   AF-A0A947UE23-F1
#
_cell.length_a   1.000
_cell.length_b   1.000
_cell.length_c   1.000
_cell.angle_alpha   90.00
_cell.angle_beta   90.00
_cell.angle_gamma   90.00
#
_symmetry.space_group_name_H-M   'P 1'
#
loop_
_entity.id
_entity.type
_entity.pdbx_description
1 polymer ?
#
loop_
_entity_poly.entity_id
_entity_poly.type
_entity_poly.pdbx_seq_one_letter_code
_entity_poly.pdbx_strand_id
1 'polypeptide(L)'
;MGHRKSIDLELFSNFSFDTAQLLENISADFPFTLFFSANNTLKGSINQVQVDILAHRYPLVAEPVIVENISMLSNEDIAAMKLNAISVSGQRVKDFIDIYYLLGIYTVEEMTGFYKMKYAQYNDANVIKSLCWFDDVDLSDWPVLLKTPELNWETVKKTIEKATLTYLKKL
;
A
#
# COMPACT_ATOMS: atom_id res chain seq x y z
N MET A 1 10.31 -1.36 -1.46
CA MET A 1 10.65 0.07 -1.68
C MET A 1 11.74 0.62 -0.74
N GLY A 2 11.73 0.27 0.55
CA GLY A 2 12.89 0.49 1.46
C GLY A 2 13.22 1.95 1.79
N HIS A 3 12.28 2.87 1.57
CA HIS A 3 12.46 4.31 1.79
C HIS A 3 12.13 4.79 3.20
N ARG A 4 11.42 3.96 3.98
CA ARG A 4 11.06 4.19 5.38
C ARG A 4 11.03 2.88 6.15
N LYS A 5 11.14 2.96 7.47
CA LYS A 5 10.93 1.80 8.35
C LYS A 5 9.46 1.36 8.27
N SER A 6 9.22 0.07 8.04
CA SER A 6 7.91 -0.56 8.23
C SER A 6 7.93 -1.34 9.53
N ILE A 7 6.88 -1.20 10.33
CA ILE A 7 6.76 -1.86 11.64
C ILE A 7 5.73 -3.00 11.63
N ASP A 8 4.91 -3.06 10.59
CA ASP A 8 3.87 -4.07 10.38
C ASP A 8 4.27 -4.99 9.23
N LEU A 9 3.77 -6.23 9.27
CA LEU A 9 3.86 -7.21 8.19
C LEU A 9 2.49 -7.40 7.55
N GLU A 10 2.39 -7.07 6.27
CA GLU A 10 1.20 -7.34 5.46
C GLU A 10 1.52 -8.45 4.44
N LEU A 11 0.82 -9.57 4.53
CA LEU A 11 0.96 -10.72 3.65
C LEU A 11 -0.30 -10.87 2.79
N PHE A 12 -0.08 -11.07 1.49
CA PHE A 12 -1.16 -11.12 0.51
C PHE A 12 -1.09 -12.40 -0.32
N SER A 13 -2.25 -13.00 -0.59
CA SER A 13 -2.41 -14.04 -1.61
C SER A 13 -3.41 -13.63 -2.67
N ASN A 14 -3.19 -14.04 -3.93
CA ASN A 14 -4.16 -13.88 -5.01
C ASN A 14 -5.19 -15.02 -5.08
N PHE A 15 -5.04 -16.04 -4.24
CA PHE A 15 -5.97 -17.17 -4.08
C PHE A 15 -6.54 -17.21 -2.66
N SER A 16 -7.66 -17.89 -2.50
CA SER A 16 -8.29 -18.10 -1.20
C SER A 16 -7.53 -19.12 -0.36
N PHE A 17 -7.53 -18.95 0.96
CA PHE A 17 -6.99 -19.90 1.93
C PHE A 17 -8.04 -20.27 2.98
N ASP A 18 -7.83 -21.43 3.62
CA ASP A 18 -8.59 -21.82 4.79
C ASP A 18 -8.09 -21.03 6.01
N THR A 19 -8.91 -20.09 6.47
CA THR A 19 -8.61 -19.23 7.62
C THR A 19 -8.35 -20.04 8.89
N ALA A 20 -9.11 -21.11 9.13
CA ALA A 20 -9.00 -21.90 10.36
C ALA A 20 -7.72 -22.74 10.34
N GLN A 21 -7.43 -23.39 9.21
CA GLN A 21 -6.19 -24.16 9.06
C GLN A 21 -4.95 -23.27 9.14
N LEU A 22 -4.99 -22.08 8.51
CA LEU A 22 -3.88 -21.15 8.58
C LEU A 22 -3.65 -20.65 10.02
N LEU A 23 -4.73 -20.38 10.76
CA LEU A 23 -4.65 -19.98 12.17
C LEU A 23 -4.04 -21.09 13.03
N GLU A 24 -4.43 -22.35 12.82
CA GLU A 24 -3.83 -23.50 13.52
C GLU A 24 -2.33 -23.58 13.25
N ASN A 25 -1.93 -23.54 11.98
CA ASN A 25 -0.53 -23.66 11.57
C ASN A 25 0.33 -22.53 12.14
N ILE A 26 -0.10 -21.27 11.99
CA ILE A 26 0.68 -20.12 12.49
C ILE A 26 0.79 -20.12 14.02
N SER A 27 -0.22 -20.61 14.72
CA SER A 27 -0.21 -20.70 16.19
C SER A 27 0.63 -21.87 16.70
N ALA A 28 0.83 -22.91 15.88
CA ALA A 28 1.73 -24.02 16.19
C ALA A 28 3.21 -23.62 16.07
N ASP A 29 3.53 -22.82 15.05
CA ASP A 29 4.91 -22.43 14.74
C ASP A 29 5.35 -21.14 15.46
N PHE A 30 4.42 -20.25 15.77
CA PHE A 30 4.71 -18.92 16.32
C PHE A 30 3.81 -18.56 17.51
N PRO A 31 4.26 -17.68 18.43
CA PRO A 31 3.42 -17.14 19.49
C PRO A 31 2.43 -16.10 18.93
N PHE A 32 1.48 -16.56 18.11
CA PHE A 32 0.51 -15.73 17.42
C PHE A 32 -0.63 -15.34 18.37
N THR A 33 -0.86 -14.03 18.51
CA THR A 33 -2.03 -13.50 19.21
C THR A 33 -3.05 -13.03 18.18
N LEU A 34 -4.20 -13.71 18.12
CA LEU A 34 -5.29 -13.37 17.20
C LEU A 34 -6.03 -12.11 17.67
N PHE A 35 -6.23 -11.15 16.77
CA PHE A 35 -7.06 -9.96 17.00
C PHE A 35 -8.36 -10.00 16.21
N PHE A 36 -8.30 -10.50 14.97
CA PHE A 36 -9.47 -10.57 14.09
C PHE A 36 -9.34 -11.74 13.12
N SER A 37 -10.46 -12.42 12.87
CA SER A 37 -10.57 -13.49 11.89
C SER A 37 -11.85 -13.34 11.09
N ALA A 38 -11.73 -13.50 9.78
CA ALA A 38 -12.84 -13.62 8.86
C ALA A 38 -12.44 -14.55 7.71
N ASN A 39 -13.39 -14.89 6.85
CA ASN A 39 -13.09 -15.69 5.66
C ASN A 39 -11.99 -15.00 4.83
N ASN A 40 -10.87 -15.70 4.58
CA ASN A 40 -9.70 -15.19 3.87
C ASN A 40 -9.01 -13.96 4.51
N THR A 41 -9.14 -13.79 5.82
CA THR A 41 -8.51 -12.69 6.55
C THR A 41 -8.13 -13.15 7.96
N LEU A 42 -6.86 -12.98 8.31
CA LEU A 42 -6.36 -13.10 9.68
C LEU A 42 -5.59 -11.84 10.03
N LYS A 43 -5.85 -11.29 11.21
CA LYS A 43 -5.08 -10.19 11.78
C LYS A 43 -4.70 -10.54 13.20
N GLY A 44 -3.45 -10.29 13.54
CA GLY A 44 -2.92 -10.59 14.86
C GLY A 44 -1.55 -9.98 15.07
N SER A 45 -0.79 -10.57 15.98
CA SER A 45 0.61 -10.22 16.18
C SER A 45 1.47 -11.43 16.51
N ILE A 46 2.74 -11.34 16.16
CA ILE A 46 3.80 -12.26 16.59
C ILE A 46 4.87 -11.41 17.26
N ASN A 47 5.18 -11.69 18.53
CA ASN A 47 6.17 -10.92 19.29
C ASN A 47 5.95 -9.40 19.21
N GLN A 48 4.70 -8.95 19.32
CA GLN A 48 4.26 -7.54 19.22
C GLN A 48 4.35 -6.89 17.83
N VAL A 49 4.83 -7.60 16.81
CA VAL A 49 4.77 -7.15 15.41
C VAL A 49 3.38 -7.47 14.87
N GLN A 50 2.66 -6.45 14.35
CA GLN A 50 1.35 -6.68 13.73
C GLN A 50 1.50 -7.46 12.44
N VAL A 51 0.64 -8.46 12.26
CA VAL A 51 0.62 -9.33 11.08
C VAL A 51 -0.79 -9.38 10.53
N ASP A 52 -0.95 -8.88 9.31
CA ASP A 52 -2.18 -8.95 8.53
C ASP A 52 -1.97 -9.93 7.37
N ILE A 53 -2.83 -10.95 7.28
CA ILE A 53 -2.81 -11.95 6.21
C ILE A 53 -4.15 -11.92 5.48
N LEU A 54 -4.12 -11.60 4.19
CA LEU A 54 -5.30 -11.26 3.41
C LEU A 54 -5.27 -11.95 2.04
N ALA A 55 -6.36 -12.59 1.64
CA ALA A 55 -6.51 -12.99 0.22
C ALA A 55 -6.95 -11.77 -0.60
N HIS A 56 -5.96 -11.00 -1.05
CA HIS A 56 -6.13 -9.86 -1.96
C HIS A 56 -6.29 -10.34 -3.41
N ARG A 57 -7.42 -11.00 -3.68
CA ARG A 57 -7.78 -11.70 -4.92
C ARG A 57 -8.08 -10.76 -6.10
N TYR A 58 -7.18 -9.82 -6.35
CA TYR A 58 -7.13 -9.00 -7.56
C TYR A 58 -5.98 -9.48 -8.45
N PRO A 59 -6.06 -9.30 -9.78
CA PRO A 59 -4.95 -9.58 -10.67
C PRO A 59 -3.66 -8.89 -10.19
N LEU A 60 -2.54 -9.54 -10.43
CA LEU A 60 -1.23 -8.90 -10.30
C LEU A 60 -1.04 -7.95 -11.49
N VAL A 61 -0.48 -6.77 -11.23
CA VAL A 61 -0.12 -5.83 -12.28
C VAL A 61 1.19 -6.26 -12.95
N ALA A 62 2.13 -6.73 -12.14
CA ALA A 62 3.39 -7.32 -12.60
C ALA A 62 3.79 -8.47 -11.67
N GLU A 63 4.69 -9.33 -12.16
CA GLU A 63 5.17 -10.47 -11.37
C GLU A 63 5.86 -10.01 -10.07
N PRO A 64 5.68 -10.74 -8.96
CA PRO A 64 6.38 -10.45 -7.71
C PRO A 64 7.89 -10.56 -7.87
N VAL A 65 8.62 -9.75 -7.11
CA VAL A 65 10.08 -9.78 -7.08
C VAL A 65 10.54 -10.64 -5.91
N ILE A 66 11.51 -11.52 -6.13
CA ILE A 66 12.15 -12.29 -5.07
C ILE A 66 13.34 -11.53 -4.51
N VAL A 67 13.32 -11.27 -3.20
CA VAL A 67 14.44 -10.65 -2.47
C VAL A 67 14.71 -11.48 -1.23
N GLU A 68 15.93 -11.96 -1.06
CA GLU A 68 16.32 -12.81 0.08
C GLU A 68 15.39 -14.01 0.29
N ASN A 69 14.96 -14.64 -0.81
CA ASN A 69 13.99 -15.74 -0.86
C ASN A 69 12.57 -15.39 -0.37
N ILE A 70 12.26 -14.11 -0.20
CA ILE A 70 10.93 -13.60 0.13
C ILE A 70 10.30 -13.02 -1.13
N SER A 71 9.06 -13.44 -1.42
CA SER A 71 8.26 -12.87 -2.50
C SER A 71 7.66 -11.54 -2.07
N MET A 72 8.01 -10.48 -2.79
CA MET A 72 7.47 -9.14 -2.58
C MET A 72 6.67 -8.68 -3.79
N LEU A 73 5.57 -7.97 -3.57
CA LEU A 73 4.80 -7.36 -4.65
C LEU A 73 5.68 -6.38 -5.46
N SER A 74 5.40 -6.31 -6.75
CA SER A 74 6.02 -5.35 -7.68
C SER A 74 5.72 -3.90 -7.24
N ASN A 75 6.52 -2.94 -7.68
CA ASN A 75 6.24 -1.53 -7.37
C ASN A 75 4.94 -1.06 -8.04
N GLU A 76 4.57 -1.67 -9.16
CA GLU A 76 3.35 -1.45 -9.93
C GLU A 76 2.11 -1.88 -9.14
N ASP A 77 2.15 -3.08 -8.54
CA ASP A 77 1.11 -3.54 -7.63
C ASP A 77 1.01 -2.66 -6.38
N ILE A 78 2.15 -2.30 -5.79
CA ILE A 78 2.19 -1.42 -4.62
C ILE A 78 1.61 -0.04 -4.97
N ALA A 79 1.94 0.53 -6.13
CA ALA A 79 1.38 1.79 -6.59
C ALA A 79 -0.14 1.74 -6.73
N ALA A 80 -0.66 0.70 -7.40
CA ALA A 80 -2.10 0.47 -7.52
C ALA A 80 -2.76 0.37 -6.12
N MET A 81 -2.17 -0.38 -5.21
CA MET A 81 -2.70 -0.56 -3.85
C MET A 81 -2.69 0.74 -3.04
N LYS A 82 -1.67 1.58 -3.19
CA LYS A 82 -1.59 2.89 -2.52
C LYS A 82 -2.62 3.87 -3.05
N LEU A 83 -2.81 3.93 -4.36
CA LEU A 83 -3.89 4.70 -4.97
C LEU A 83 -5.26 4.27 -4.44
N ASN A 84 -5.49 2.95 -4.34
CA ASN A 84 -6.72 2.43 -3.77
C ASN A 84 -6.91 2.88 -2.31
N ALA A 85 -5.88 2.71 -1.46
CA ALA A 85 -5.93 3.09 -0.05
C ALA A 85 -6.23 4.59 0.16
N ILE A 86 -5.58 5.46 -0.63
CA ILE A 86 -5.83 6.91 -0.61
C ILE A 86 -7.25 7.22 -1.08
N SER A 87 -7.74 6.57 -2.14
CA SER A 87 -9.07 6.82 -2.68
C SER A 87 -10.23 6.39 -1.76
N VAL A 88 -9.98 5.41 -0.88
CA VAL A 88 -10.99 4.86 0.04
C VAL A 88 -10.93 5.54 1.41
N SER A 89 -9.74 5.81 1.95
CA SER A 89 -9.56 6.37 3.29
C SER A 89 -8.95 7.77 3.29
N GLY A 90 -7.84 7.96 2.57
CA GLY A 90 -7.15 9.25 2.47
C GLY A 90 -6.49 9.78 3.74
N GLN A 91 -6.47 9.03 4.84
CA GLN A 91 -6.02 9.54 6.15
C GLN A 91 -4.56 9.24 6.49
N ARG A 92 -3.97 8.16 5.95
CA ARG A 92 -2.65 7.70 6.38
C ARG A 92 -1.53 8.42 5.64
N VAL A 93 -0.75 9.24 6.34
CA VAL A 93 0.39 9.97 5.75
C VAL A 93 1.40 9.06 5.05
N LYS A 94 1.61 7.84 5.56
CA LYS A 94 2.51 6.86 4.95
C LYS A 94 2.12 6.48 3.53
N ASP A 95 0.82 6.47 3.19
CA ASP A 95 0.37 6.15 1.84
C ASP A 95 0.77 7.27 0.84
N PHE A 96 0.67 8.54 1.23
CA PHE A 96 1.11 9.67 0.42
C PHE A 96 2.64 9.75 0.30
N ILE A 97 3.37 9.43 1.37
CA ILE A 97 4.84 9.32 1.31
C ILE A 97 5.24 8.22 0.32
N ASP A 98 4.58 7.06 0.37
CA ASP A 98 4.84 5.97 -0.57
C ASP A 98 4.57 6.43 -2.02
N ILE A 99 3.50 7.18 -2.30
CA ILE A 99 3.25 7.81 -3.60
C ILE A 99 4.36 8.80 -4.00
N TYR A 100 4.84 9.63 -3.08
CA TYR A 100 5.96 10.55 -3.36
C TYR A 100 7.20 9.82 -3.88
N TYR A 101 7.56 8.68 -3.27
CA TYR A 101 8.70 7.90 -3.74
C TYR A 101 8.40 7.19 -5.06
N LEU A 102 7.18 6.71 -5.26
CA LEU A 102 6.75 6.10 -6.52
C LEU A 102 6.75 7.11 -7.68
N LEU A 103 6.49 8.39 -7.43
CA LEU A 103 6.60 9.46 -8.43
C LEU A 103 8.04 9.70 -8.92
N GLY A 104 9.05 9.19 -8.21
CA GLY A 104 10.44 9.16 -8.69
C GLY A 104 10.71 8.04 -9.71
N ILE A 105 9.74 7.14 -9.94
CA ILE A 105 9.86 5.96 -10.80
C ILE A 105 8.79 5.99 -11.90
N TYR A 106 7.55 6.36 -11.54
CA TYR A 106 6.37 6.33 -12.40
C TYR A 106 5.67 7.69 -12.45
N THR A 107 5.04 7.97 -13.58
CA THR A 107 4.10 9.08 -13.72
C THR A 107 2.74 8.74 -13.09
N VAL A 108 1.92 9.77 -12.83
CA VAL A 108 0.52 9.57 -12.39
C VAL A 108 -0.29 8.78 -13.44
N GLU A 109 0.00 8.97 -14.72
CA GLU A 109 -0.61 8.24 -15.83
C GLU A 109 -0.31 6.73 -15.76
N GLU A 110 0.95 6.35 -15.55
CA GLU A 110 1.34 4.94 -15.38
C GLU A 110 0.72 4.33 -14.12
N MET A 111 0.79 5.02 -12.98
CA MET A 111 0.21 4.52 -11.72
C MET A 111 -1.31 4.35 -11.80
N THR A 112 -2.03 5.27 -12.47
CA THR A 112 -3.47 5.09 -12.71
C THR A 112 -3.75 3.95 -13.69
N GLY A 113 -2.88 3.71 -14.68
CA GLY A 113 -2.90 2.50 -15.49
C GLY A 113 -2.77 1.22 -14.67
N PHE A 114 -1.83 1.17 -13.72
CA PHE A 114 -1.67 0.04 -12.79
C PHE A 114 -2.92 -0.18 -11.94
N TYR A 115 -3.48 0.91 -11.40
CA TYR A 115 -4.73 0.86 -10.64
C TYR A 115 -5.88 0.26 -11.45
N LYS A 116 -6.06 0.68 -12.71
CA LYS A 116 -7.10 0.15 -13.61
C LYS A 116 -6.95 -1.33 -13.85
N MET A 117 -5.73 -1.78 -14.16
CA MET A 117 -5.44 -3.19 -14.39
C MET A 117 -5.75 -4.04 -13.16
N LYS A 118 -5.44 -3.54 -11.97
CA LYS A 118 -5.66 -4.27 -10.72
C LYS A 118 -7.12 -4.31 -10.28
N TYR A 119 -7.82 -3.17 -10.31
CA TYR A 119 -9.09 -3.03 -9.61
C TYR A 119 -10.34 -3.09 -10.50
N ALA A 120 -10.22 -3.05 -11.85
CA ALA A 120 -11.35 -3.04 -12.78
C ALA A 120 -12.42 -1.94 -12.47
N GLN A 121 -12.09 -0.98 -11.60
CA GLN A 121 -12.98 0.10 -11.14
C GLN A 121 -12.74 1.35 -11.99
N TYR A 122 -13.83 2.03 -12.33
CA TYR A 122 -13.87 3.11 -13.32
C TYR A 122 -13.69 4.53 -12.74
N ASN A 123 -13.38 4.67 -11.45
CA ASN A 123 -13.38 6.00 -10.82
C ASN A 123 -11.99 6.65 -10.75
N ASP A 124 -11.37 6.80 -11.92
CA ASP A 124 -10.12 7.56 -12.08
C ASP A 124 -10.24 8.96 -11.48
N ALA A 125 -11.39 9.60 -11.68
CA ALA A 125 -11.65 10.94 -11.17
C ALA A 125 -11.56 10.99 -9.64
N ASN A 126 -12.08 10.00 -8.93
CA ASN A 126 -11.96 9.92 -7.48
C ASN A 126 -10.51 9.68 -7.05
N VAL A 127 -9.79 8.75 -7.68
CA VAL A 127 -8.37 8.51 -7.37
C VAL A 127 -7.55 9.79 -7.52
N ILE A 128 -7.73 10.49 -8.65
CA ILE A 128 -7.03 11.75 -8.93
C ILE A 128 -7.41 12.85 -7.93
N LYS A 129 -8.70 12.97 -7.59
CA LYS A 129 -9.16 13.93 -6.58
C LYS A 129 -8.56 13.63 -5.21
N SER A 130 -8.59 12.36 -4.78
CA SER A 130 -8.07 11.94 -3.48
C SER A 130 -6.56 12.12 -3.35
N LEU A 131 -5.79 12.00 -4.44
CA LEU A 131 -4.36 12.29 -4.44
C LEU A 131 -4.02 13.73 -4.03
N CYS A 132 -4.95 14.67 -4.26
CA CYS A 132 -4.79 16.08 -3.92
C CYS A 132 -5.68 16.52 -2.74
N TRP A 133 -6.29 15.57 -2.02
CA TRP A 133 -7.08 15.86 -0.83
C TRP A 133 -6.27 15.54 0.43
N PHE A 134 -5.83 16.57 1.14
CA PHE A 134 -4.90 16.43 2.27
C PHE A 134 -5.51 16.78 3.64
N ASP A 135 -6.75 17.30 3.66
CA ASP A 135 -7.36 17.86 4.87
C ASP A 135 -7.55 16.83 5.98
N ASP A 136 -7.76 15.57 5.61
CA ASP A 136 -7.98 14.46 6.55
C ASP A 136 -6.70 13.68 6.88
N VAL A 137 -5.52 14.12 6.40
CA VAL A 137 -4.27 13.37 6.59
C VAL A 137 -3.76 13.54 8.02
N ASP A 138 -3.65 12.44 8.75
CA ASP A 138 -3.06 12.39 10.08
C ASP A 138 -1.52 12.37 9.98
N LEU A 139 -0.90 13.47 10.39
CA LEU A 139 0.55 13.65 10.41
C LEU A 139 1.22 13.09 11.67
N SER A 140 0.45 12.65 12.67
CA SER A 140 1.00 12.07 13.90
C SER A 140 1.67 10.71 13.66
N ASP A 141 1.25 9.99 12.62
CA ASP A 141 1.85 8.72 12.15
C ASP A 141 3.00 8.95 11.13
N TRP A 142 3.80 10.01 11.32
CA TRP A 142 4.94 10.26 10.43
C TRP A 142 6.01 9.16 10.59
N PRO A 143 6.40 8.46 9.51
CA PRO A 143 7.31 7.34 9.62
C PRO A 143 8.77 7.78 9.72
N VAL A 144 9.62 6.89 10.25
CA VAL A 144 11.08 7.05 10.17
C VAL A 144 11.53 6.84 8.74
N LEU A 145 11.96 7.92 8.08
CA LEU A 145 12.47 7.90 6.70
C LEU A 145 13.94 7.48 6.66
N LEU A 146 14.28 6.63 5.70
CA LEU A 146 15.63 6.06 5.53
C LEU A 146 16.39 6.70 4.37
N LYS A 147 15.69 7.10 3.29
CA LYS A 147 16.32 7.67 2.09
C LYS A 147 16.41 9.19 2.11
N THR A 148 15.37 9.88 2.59
CA THR A 148 15.34 11.35 2.74
C THR A 148 14.85 11.75 4.13
N PRO A 149 15.71 11.65 5.17
CA PRO A 149 15.36 12.00 6.55
C PRO A 149 14.82 13.43 6.75
N GLU A 150 15.18 14.34 5.84
CA GLU A 150 14.79 15.76 5.82
C GLU A 150 13.47 16.06 5.11
N LEU A 151 12.86 15.05 4.47
CA LEU A 151 11.58 15.22 3.78
C LEU A 151 10.51 15.70 4.76
N ASN A 152 9.74 16.69 4.33
CA ASN A 152 8.64 17.25 5.10
C ASN A 152 7.33 17.15 4.31
N TRP A 153 6.21 17.26 5.03
CA TRP A 153 4.88 17.11 4.47
C TRP A 153 4.58 18.08 3.33
N GLU A 154 5.04 19.33 3.44
CA GLU A 154 4.82 20.34 2.41
C GLU A 154 5.47 19.97 1.08
N THR A 155 6.64 19.34 1.12
CA THR A 155 7.34 18.84 -0.07
C THR A 155 6.58 17.67 -0.71
N VAL A 156 6.02 16.77 0.11
CA VAL A 156 5.19 15.65 -0.36
C VAL A 156 3.96 16.17 -1.11
N LYS A 157 3.17 17.06 -0.49
CA LYS A 157 1.97 17.64 -1.11
C LYS A 157 2.28 18.32 -2.43
N LYS A 158 3.25 19.25 -2.45
CA LYS A 158 3.62 20.00 -3.68
C LYS A 158 4.06 19.09 -4.81
N THR A 159 4.77 18.01 -4.48
CA THR A 159 5.24 17.04 -5.50
C THR A 159 4.07 16.29 -6.11
N ILE A 160 3.15 15.79 -5.27
CA ILE A 160 1.96 15.07 -5.71
C ILE A 160 1.04 16.00 -6.53
N GLU A 161 0.74 17.20 -6.01
CA GLU A 161 -0.09 18.20 -6.71
C GLU A 161 0.49 18.55 -8.09
N LYS A 162 1.80 18.82 -8.16
CA LYS A 162 2.46 19.15 -9.43
C LYS A 162 2.37 17.99 -10.43
N ALA A 163 2.60 16.75 -9.97
CA ALA A 163 2.51 15.57 -10.83
C ALA A 163 1.08 15.35 -11.32
N THR A 164 0.09 15.49 -10.44
CA THR A 164 -1.34 15.38 -10.77
C THR A 164 -1.79 16.47 -11.74
N LEU A 165 -1.40 17.73 -11.54
CA LEU A 165 -1.69 18.83 -12.46
C LEU A 165 -1.05 18.60 -13.84
N THR A 166 0.15 18.02 -13.88
CA THR A 166 0.82 17.68 -15.14
C THR A 166 0.02 16.62 -15.91
N TYR A 167 -0.49 15.61 -15.21
CA TYR A 167 -1.36 14.60 -15.80
C TYR A 167 -2.69 15.18 -16.30
N LEU A 168 -3.36 16.00 -15.50
CA LEU A 168 -4.65 16.62 -15.87
C LEU A 168 -4.55 17.52 -17.09
N LYS A 169 -3.40 18.17 -17.35
CA LYS A 169 -3.18 18.99 -18.55
C LYS A 169 -3.04 18.19 -19.85
N LYS A 170 -2.83 16.88 -19.76
CA LYS A 170 -2.72 15.98 -20.93
C LYS A 170 -4.07 15.38 -21.34
N LEU A 171 -5.06 15.40 -20.45
CA LEU A 171 -6.44 14.97 -20.73
C LEU A 171 -7.17 16.01 -21.57
#